data_AF-G3THP8-F1
#
_entry.id   AF-G3THP8-F1
#
_cell.length_a   1.000
_cell.length_b   1.000
_cell.length_c   1.000
_cell.angle_alpha   90.00
_cell.angle_beta   90.00
_cell.angle_gamma   90.00
#
_symmetry.space_group_name_H-M   'P 1'
#
loop_
_entity.id
_entity.type
_entity.pdbx_description
1 polymer ?
#
loop_
_entity_poly.entity_id
_entity_poly.type
_entity_poly.pdbx_seq_one_letter_code
_entity_poly.pdbx_strand_id
1 'polypeptide(L)'
;MAAAAELMLLEKSLGLSKENKYSAQGERQIPVLQTNSGPSLTGLTTIAAHLVRQANKEYLLGSTPEEKAVVQQWLEYRVTHVDGQSGKDDVRTLLKDLNLYLEDKVYLTGYNFTLADILLYYGLHRFIVDLTVQEKEKYLNVSRWFCHIQHYPGIRQHLPSVVFIKNRLYTNSH
;
A
#
# COMPACT_ATOMS: atom_id res chain seq x y z
N MET A 1 6.75 8.92 -1.42
CA MET A 1 5.71 9.87 -1.89
C MET A 1 5.12 10.56 -0.67
N ALA A 2 4.64 11.80 -0.78
CA ALA A 2 3.98 12.46 0.36
C ALA A 2 2.60 11.82 0.63
N ALA A 3 2.21 11.66 1.89
CA ALA A 3 0.96 10.98 2.28
C ALA A 3 -0.30 11.59 1.62
N ALA A 4 -0.34 12.92 1.44
CA ALA A 4 -1.44 13.59 0.75
C ALA A 4 -1.58 13.16 -0.72
N ALA A 5 -0.46 12.91 -1.41
CA ALA A 5 -0.50 12.43 -2.79
C ALA A 5 -1.06 11.01 -2.89
N GLU A 6 -0.74 10.15 -1.93
CA GLU A 6 -1.31 8.80 -1.87
C GLU A 6 -2.82 8.81 -1.57
N LEU A 7 -3.29 9.73 -0.74
CA LEU A 7 -4.72 9.92 -0.50
C LEU A 7 -5.45 10.36 -1.77
N MET A 8 -4.88 11.28 -2.56
CA MET A 8 -5.45 11.66 -3.86
C MET A 8 -5.50 10.50 -4.86
N LEU A 9 -4.48 9.61 -4.85
CA LEU A 9 -4.50 8.38 -5.65
C LEU A 9 -5.64 7.46 -5.21
N LEU A 10 -5.78 7.26 -3.90
CA LEU A 10 -6.84 6.44 -3.32
C LEU A 10 -8.22 6.98 -3.70
N GLU A 11 -8.49 8.28 -3.56
CA GLU A 11 -9.77 8.88 -3.95
C GLU A 11 -10.16 8.60 -5.39
N LYS A 12 -9.22 8.79 -6.31
CA LYS A 12 -9.43 8.51 -7.73
C LYS A 12 -9.74 7.04 -7.97
N SER A 13 -9.02 6.14 -7.29
CA SER A 13 -9.27 4.70 -7.38
C SER A 13 -10.62 4.27 -6.78
N LEU A 14 -11.08 4.99 -5.75
CA LEU A 14 -12.38 4.78 -5.14
C LEU A 14 -13.53 5.33 -6.00
N GLY A 15 -13.24 6.22 -6.95
CA GLY A 15 -14.24 6.86 -7.82
C GLY A 15 -14.94 8.05 -7.15
N LEU A 16 -14.31 8.66 -6.14
CA LEU A 16 -14.86 9.84 -5.48
C LEU A 16 -14.74 11.06 -6.42
N SER A 17 -15.87 11.73 -6.65
CA SER A 17 -15.99 12.87 -7.58
C SER A 17 -15.71 14.23 -6.93
N LYS A 18 -15.78 14.32 -5.60
CA LYS A 18 -15.53 15.55 -4.85
C LYS A 18 -14.08 15.55 -4.38
N GLU A 19 -13.30 16.53 -4.83
CA GLU A 19 -11.92 16.70 -4.36
C GLU A 19 -11.92 17.14 -2.90
N ASN A 20 -11.48 16.23 -2.02
CA ASN A 20 -11.19 16.59 -0.65
C ASN A 20 -9.93 17.47 -0.59
N LYS A 21 -9.91 18.40 0.37
CA LYS A 21 -8.75 19.25 0.62
C LYS A 21 -7.93 18.68 1.76
N TYR A 22 -6.69 18.31 1.45
CA TYR A 22 -5.72 17.83 2.42
C TYR A 22 -4.76 18.95 2.82
N SER A 23 -4.50 19.08 4.12
CA SER A 23 -3.36 19.82 4.65
C SER A 23 -2.38 18.85 5.33
N ALA A 24 -1.21 19.34 5.72
CA ALA A 24 -0.22 18.58 6.47
C ALA A 24 0.13 19.31 7.78
N GLN A 25 0.33 18.56 8.86
CA GLN A 25 0.63 19.10 10.19
C GLN A 25 1.91 18.49 10.77
N GLY A 26 2.71 19.35 11.41
CA GLY A 26 3.95 18.98 12.11
C GLY A 26 5.12 18.65 11.19
N GLU A 27 6.29 18.39 11.78
CA GLU A 27 7.53 18.08 11.05
C GLU A 27 7.39 16.82 10.19
N ARG A 28 6.62 15.83 10.66
CA ARG A 28 6.35 14.58 9.95
C ARG A 28 5.34 14.71 8.81
N GLN A 29 4.83 15.91 8.53
CA GLN A 29 3.89 16.19 7.44
C GLN A 29 2.67 15.25 7.45
N ILE A 30 2.09 15.03 8.64
CA ILE A 30 0.96 14.10 8.82
C ILE A 30 -0.27 14.69 8.11
N PRO A 31 -0.97 13.93 7.24
CA PRO A 31 -2.09 14.47 6.48
C PRO A 31 -3.30 14.74 7.39
N VAL A 32 -4.01 15.82 7.10
CA VAL A 32 -5.23 16.25 7.76
C VAL A 32 -6.31 16.50 6.71
N LEU A 33 -7.49 15.93 6.92
CA LEU A 33 -8.69 16.15 6.11
C LEU A 33 -9.69 17.00 6.90
N GLN A 34 -10.07 18.14 6.33
CA GLN A 34 -11.17 18.94 6.85
C GLN A 34 -12.50 18.36 6.38
N THR A 35 -13.31 17.85 7.32
CA THR A 35 -14.63 17.31 7.00
C THR A 35 -15.69 18.41 7.05
N ASN A 36 -16.75 18.30 6.24
CA ASN A 36 -17.80 19.34 6.18
C ASN A 36 -18.82 19.23 7.32
N SER A 37 -18.86 18.09 8.02
CA SER A 37 -19.95 17.72 8.94
C SER A 37 -19.46 17.04 10.22
N GLY A 38 -18.18 17.21 10.56
CA GLY A 38 -17.56 16.53 11.70
C GLY A 38 -16.21 17.12 12.09
N PRO A 39 -15.48 16.48 13.02
CA PRO A 39 -14.12 16.89 13.37
C PRO A 39 -13.18 16.70 12.16
N SER A 40 -12.06 17.43 12.16
CA SER A 40 -10.97 17.17 11.23
C SER A 40 -10.39 15.77 11.50
N LEU A 41 -10.07 15.04 10.44
CA LEU A 41 -9.46 13.72 10.53
C LEU A 41 -7.96 13.83 10.28
N THR A 42 -7.17 13.14 11.09
CA THR A 42 -5.70 13.21 11.02
C THR A 42 -5.11 11.81 10.87
N GLY A 43 -4.10 11.69 10.00
CA GLY A 43 -3.36 10.45 9.76
C GLY A 43 -3.80 9.72 8.49
N LEU A 44 -2.81 9.14 7.79
CA LEU A 44 -3.00 8.50 6.49
C LEU A 44 -4.07 7.41 6.52
N THR A 45 -3.95 6.45 7.45
CA THR A 45 -4.82 5.27 7.53
C THR A 45 -6.22 5.63 8.01
N THR A 46 -6.34 6.57 8.94
CA THR A 46 -7.62 7.13 9.41
C THR A 46 -8.40 7.77 8.28
N ILE A 47 -7.75 8.68 7.53
CA ILE A 47 -8.38 9.37 6.41
C ILE A 47 -8.72 8.37 5.30
N ALA A 48 -7.81 7.45 4.97
CA ALA A 48 -8.06 6.42 3.96
C ALA A 48 -9.27 5.54 4.31
N ALA A 49 -9.41 5.12 5.56
CA ALA A 49 -10.57 4.36 6.01
C ALA A 49 -11.87 5.18 5.96
N HIS A 50 -11.81 6.50 6.19
CA HIS A 50 -12.95 7.39 6.00
C HIS A 50 -13.35 7.48 4.52
N LEU A 51 -12.40 7.66 3.61
CA LEU A 51 -12.66 7.72 2.16
C LEU A 51 -13.28 6.42 1.63
N VAL A 52 -12.83 5.27 2.12
CA VAL A 52 -13.41 3.97 1.78
C VAL A 52 -14.88 3.89 2.18
N ARG A 53 -15.23 4.38 3.37
CA ARG A 53 -16.64 4.45 3.84
C ARG A 53 -17.44 5.45 3.01
N GLN A 54 -16.88 6.62 2.73
CA GLN A 54 -17.50 7.63 1.87
C GLN A 54 -17.82 7.09 0.47
N ALA A 55 -16.99 6.20 -0.05
CA ALA A 55 -17.19 5.54 -1.35
C ALA A 55 -18.16 4.33 -1.30
N ASN A 56 -18.76 4.03 -0.15
CA ASN A 56 -19.58 2.83 0.08
C ASN A 56 -18.86 1.51 -0.27
N LYS A 57 -17.56 1.43 0.01
CA LYS A 57 -16.71 0.26 -0.26
C LYS A 57 -16.16 -0.37 1.01
N GLU A 58 -16.96 -0.43 2.08
CA GLU A 58 -16.53 -0.89 3.41
C GLU A 58 -15.93 -2.30 3.44
N TYR A 59 -16.27 -3.15 2.45
CA TYR A 59 -15.64 -4.47 2.28
C TYR A 59 -14.11 -4.39 2.13
N LEU A 60 -13.55 -3.27 1.65
CA LEU A 60 -12.10 -3.04 1.60
C LEU A 60 -11.46 -2.91 3.00
N LEU A 61 -12.25 -2.70 4.05
CA LEU A 61 -11.80 -2.68 5.44
C LEU A 61 -11.85 -4.07 6.10
N GLY A 62 -12.25 -5.11 5.35
CA GLY A 62 -12.43 -6.48 5.82
C GLY A 62 -13.90 -6.82 6.07
N SER A 63 -14.28 -8.05 5.72
CA SER A 63 -15.66 -8.56 5.78
C SER A 63 -15.95 -9.36 7.05
N THR A 64 -14.93 -9.98 7.66
CA THR A 64 -15.04 -10.68 8.96
C THR A 64 -14.25 -9.95 10.06
N PRO A 65 -14.51 -10.23 11.35
CA PRO A 65 -13.70 -9.65 12.44
C PRO A 65 -12.21 -9.93 12.29
N GLU A 66 -11.84 -11.15 11.89
CA GLU A 66 -10.45 -11.58 11.69
C GLU A 66 -9.81 -10.82 10.53
N GLU A 67 -10.52 -10.71 9.40
CA GLU A 67 -10.02 -9.98 8.25
C GLU A 67 -9.85 -8.49 8.56
N LYS A 68 -10.80 -7.88 9.29
CA LYS A 68 -10.69 -6.49 9.76
C LYS A 68 -9.45 -6.29 10.63
N ALA A 69 -9.13 -7.23 11.52
CA ALA A 69 -7.94 -7.18 12.34
C ALA A 69 -6.67 -7.26 11.50
N VAL A 70 -6.61 -8.16 10.52
CA VAL A 70 -5.45 -8.28 9.61
C VAL A 70 -5.29 -7.03 8.74
N VAL A 71 -6.38 -6.42 8.26
CA VAL A 71 -6.32 -5.13 7.57
C VAL A 71 -5.68 -4.08 8.48
N GLN A 72 -6.16 -3.93 9.73
CA GLN A 72 -5.59 -2.95 10.67
C GLN A 72 -4.11 -3.21 10.96
N GLN A 73 -3.70 -4.47 11.14
CA GLN A 73 -2.30 -4.84 11.31
C GLN A 73 -1.43 -4.31 10.16
N TRP A 74 -1.86 -4.49 8.91
CA TRP A 74 -1.09 -4.02 7.75
C TRP A 74 -1.14 -2.50 7.58
N LEU A 75 -2.22 -1.85 7.99
CA LEU A 75 -2.29 -0.38 8.05
C LEU A 75 -1.33 0.19 9.09
N GLU A 76 -1.25 -0.43 10.27
CA GLU A 76 -0.26 -0.06 11.29
C GLU A 76 1.17 -0.31 10.78
N TYR A 77 1.42 -1.48 10.19
CA TYR A 77 2.72 -1.82 9.60
C TYR A 77 3.15 -0.80 8.55
N ARG A 78 2.22 -0.35 7.69
CA ARG A 78 2.49 0.69 6.69
C ARG A 78 3.04 1.97 7.33
N VAL A 79 2.40 2.50 8.38
CA VAL A 79 2.81 3.79 8.96
C VAL A 79 3.99 3.69 9.92
N THR A 80 4.22 2.52 10.52
CA THR A 80 5.30 2.32 11.52
C THR A 80 6.57 1.74 10.90
N HIS A 81 6.45 0.81 9.94
CA HIS A 81 7.56 0.03 9.40
C HIS A 81 7.91 0.34 7.95
N VAL A 82 7.04 0.99 7.16
CA VAL A 82 7.34 1.35 5.75
C VAL A 82 7.67 2.84 5.65
N ASP A 83 6.87 3.70 6.26
CA ASP A 83 7.04 5.15 6.15
C ASP A 83 8.31 5.65 6.86
N GLY A 84 8.73 4.99 7.94
CA GLY A 84 9.95 5.32 8.69
C GLY A 84 11.25 4.87 8.04
N GLN A 85 11.21 4.03 7.00
CA GLN A 85 12.43 3.43 6.43
C GLN A 85 13.14 4.38 5.49
N SER A 86 14.43 4.55 5.77
CA SER A 86 15.38 5.31 4.95
C SER A 86 16.64 4.51 4.61
N GLY A 87 16.98 3.47 5.38
CA GLY A 87 18.15 2.61 5.18
C GLY A 87 17.92 1.47 4.17
N LYS A 88 18.92 1.20 3.32
CA LYS A 88 18.84 0.08 2.34
C LYS A 88 18.75 -1.29 3.01
N ASP A 89 19.43 -1.50 4.13
CA ASP A 89 19.43 -2.79 4.83
C ASP A 89 18.10 -3.05 5.56
N ASP A 90 17.45 -2.00 6.06
CA ASP A 90 16.13 -2.10 6.67
C ASP A 90 15.07 -2.48 5.62
N VAL A 91 15.15 -1.88 4.42
CA VAL A 91 14.27 -2.22 3.29
C VAL A 91 14.46 -3.67 2.86
N ARG A 92 15.70 -4.19 2.85
CA ARG A 92 15.96 -5.60 2.52
C ARG A 92 15.35 -6.55 3.54
N THR A 93 15.46 -6.23 4.82
CA THR A 93 14.85 -7.03 5.89
C THR A 93 13.33 -7.04 5.76
N LEU A 94 12.73 -5.86 5.56
CA LEU A 94 11.31 -5.69 5.29
C LEU A 94 10.83 -6.55 4.11
N LEU A 95 11.53 -6.48 2.97
CA LEU A 95 11.17 -7.22 1.77
C LEU A 95 11.33 -8.73 1.95
N LYS A 96 12.31 -9.17 2.74
CA LYS A 96 12.48 -10.58 3.08
C LYS A 96 11.29 -11.11 3.88
N ASP A 97 10.89 -10.40 4.92
CA ASP A 97 9.78 -10.82 5.79
C ASP A 97 8.43 -10.78 5.04
N LEU A 98 8.20 -9.73 4.24
CA LEU A 98 7.02 -9.64 3.40
C LEU A 98 6.98 -10.75 2.33
N ASN A 99 8.14 -11.11 1.77
CA ASN A 99 8.23 -12.19 0.78
C ASN A 99 7.88 -13.56 1.38
N LEU A 100 8.27 -13.82 2.63
CA LEU A 100 7.86 -15.03 3.35
C LEU A 100 6.36 -14.99 3.66
N TYR A 101 5.85 -13.86 4.16
CA TYR A 101 4.43 -13.72 4.50
C TYR A 101 3.50 -13.96 3.30
N LEU A 102 3.90 -13.50 2.12
CA LEU A 102 3.13 -13.61 0.88
C LEU A 102 3.29 -14.96 0.17
N GLU A 103 4.06 -15.91 0.68
CA GLU A 103 4.32 -17.18 -0.02
C GLU A 103 3.04 -17.91 -0.45
N ASP A 104 2.07 -18.00 0.46
CA ASP A 104 0.80 -18.69 0.31
C ASP A 104 -0.40 -17.76 0.10
N LYS A 105 -0.18 -16.48 -0.21
CA LYS A 105 -1.25 -15.45 -0.28
C LYS A 105 -1.28 -14.68 -1.59
N VAL A 106 -2.49 -14.40 -2.08
CA VAL A 106 -2.68 -13.53 -3.26
C VAL A 106 -2.67 -12.07 -2.84
N TYR A 107 -3.32 -11.76 -1.72
CA TYR A 107 -3.45 -10.44 -1.11
C TYR A 107 -2.99 -10.47 0.35
N LEU A 108 -2.81 -9.32 0.99
CA LEU A 108 -2.30 -9.27 2.36
C LEU A 108 -3.20 -9.99 3.39
N THR A 109 -4.52 -10.04 3.15
CA THR A 109 -5.47 -10.79 4.01
C THR A 109 -5.74 -12.21 3.51
N GLY A 110 -4.99 -12.70 2.50
CA GLY A 110 -5.16 -14.02 1.90
C GLY A 110 -5.72 -13.93 0.48
N TYR A 111 -7.05 -13.95 0.35
CA TYR A 111 -7.74 -14.06 -0.95
C TYR A 111 -8.58 -12.84 -1.35
N ASN A 112 -8.83 -11.91 -0.43
CA ASN A 112 -9.61 -10.72 -0.73
C ASN A 112 -8.70 -9.50 -0.89
N PHE A 113 -9.03 -8.67 -1.86
CA PHE A 113 -8.37 -7.37 -2.05
C PHE A 113 -8.89 -6.36 -1.03
N THR A 114 -7.99 -5.68 -0.31
CA THR A 114 -8.35 -4.75 0.77
C THR A 114 -7.59 -3.43 0.69
N LEU A 115 -7.95 -2.48 1.56
CA LEU A 115 -7.24 -1.21 1.71
C LEU A 115 -5.77 -1.40 2.09
N ALA A 116 -5.45 -2.50 2.79
CA ALA A 116 -4.08 -2.84 3.12
C ALA A 116 -3.23 -3.01 1.86
N ASP A 117 -3.73 -3.71 0.83
CA ASP A 117 -3.01 -3.93 -0.42
C ASP A 117 -2.72 -2.61 -1.14
N ILE A 118 -3.72 -1.72 -1.19
CA ILE A 118 -3.61 -0.42 -1.85
C ILE A 118 -2.56 0.45 -1.18
N LEU A 119 -2.64 0.61 0.15
CA LEU A 119 -1.74 1.50 0.86
C LEU A 119 -0.33 0.92 0.97
N LEU A 120 -0.18 -0.40 1.12
CA LEU A 120 1.14 -1.00 1.11
C LEU A 120 1.79 -0.89 -0.27
N TYR A 121 1.02 -1.06 -1.36
CA TYR A 121 1.50 -0.86 -2.72
C TYR A 121 2.03 0.57 -2.94
N TYR A 122 1.28 1.60 -2.54
CA TYR A 122 1.73 2.99 -2.65
C TYR A 122 2.99 3.25 -1.80
N GLY A 123 3.02 2.76 -0.57
CA GLY A 123 4.17 2.94 0.34
C GLY A 123 5.45 2.27 -0.16
N LEU A 124 5.32 1.08 -0.76
CA LEU A 124 6.43 0.30 -1.29
C LEU A 124 6.89 0.71 -2.68
N HIS A 125 6.07 1.46 -3.44
CA HIS A 125 6.36 1.80 -4.84
C HIS A 125 7.76 2.41 -5.04
N ARG A 126 8.15 3.34 -4.15
CA ARG A 126 9.49 3.97 -4.16
C ARG A 126 10.65 2.98 -4.01
N PHE A 127 10.47 1.88 -3.30
CA PHE A 127 11.52 0.88 -3.09
C PHE A 127 11.54 -0.12 -4.23
N ILE A 128 10.36 -0.55 -4.70
CA ILE A 128 10.21 -1.59 -5.72
C ILE A 128 10.66 -1.12 -7.10
N VAL A 129 10.45 0.16 -7.43
CA VAL A 129 10.96 0.78 -8.67
C VAL A 129 12.48 0.65 -8.78
N ASP A 130 13.20 0.86 -7.66
CA ASP A 130 14.66 0.89 -7.61
C ASP A 130 15.31 -0.50 -7.54
N LEU A 131 14.51 -1.57 -7.37
CA LEU A 131 15.04 -2.93 -7.32
C LEU A 131 15.62 -3.36 -8.67
N THR A 132 16.79 -3.99 -8.60
CA THR A 132 17.40 -4.69 -9.73
C THR A 132 16.54 -5.89 -10.17
N VAL A 133 16.79 -6.41 -11.38
CA VAL A 133 16.13 -7.64 -11.86
C VAL A 133 16.41 -8.81 -10.92
N GLN A 134 17.66 -8.93 -10.44
CA GLN A 134 18.08 -9.96 -9.47
C GLN A 134 17.31 -9.86 -8.15
N GLU A 135 17.13 -8.66 -7.60
CA GLU A 135 16.38 -8.46 -6.36
C GLU A 135 14.89 -8.76 -6.54
N LYS A 136 14.31 -8.42 -7.70
CA LYS A 136 12.92 -8.77 -8.03
C LYS A 136 12.73 -10.28 -8.12
N GLU A 137 13.71 -11.02 -8.64
CA GLU A 137 13.70 -12.49 -8.64
C GLU A 137 13.87 -13.07 -7.22
N LYS A 138 14.73 -12.45 -6.40
CA LYS A 138 14.93 -12.83 -4.99
C LYS A 138 13.65 -12.68 -4.16
N TYR A 139 12.93 -11.57 -4.31
CA TYR A 139 11.67 -11.30 -3.60
C TYR A 139 10.47 -11.68 -4.47
N LEU A 140 10.42 -12.92 -4.95
CA LEU A 140 9.46 -13.40 -5.93
C LEU A 140 7.99 -13.18 -5.54
N ASN A 141 7.62 -13.45 -4.29
CA ASN A 141 6.24 -13.35 -3.82
C ASN A 141 5.81 -11.88 -3.72
N VAL A 142 6.73 -10.99 -3.30
CA VAL A 142 6.50 -9.53 -3.33
C VAL A 142 6.34 -9.05 -4.76
N SER A 143 7.23 -9.47 -5.67
CA SER A 143 7.16 -9.13 -7.08
C SER A 143 5.84 -9.58 -7.72
N ARG A 144 5.38 -10.81 -7.40
CA ARG A 144 4.08 -11.34 -7.85
C ARG A 144 2.92 -10.49 -7.34
N TRP A 145 2.86 -10.25 -6.02
CA TRP A 145 1.82 -9.44 -5.41
C TRP A 145 1.82 -8.02 -5.97
N PHE A 146 2.97 -7.35 -6.03
CA PHE A 146 3.09 -5.99 -6.56
C PHE A 146 2.66 -5.91 -8.02
N CYS A 147 3.05 -6.90 -8.83
CA CYS A 147 2.63 -7.00 -10.22
C CYS A 147 1.11 -7.17 -10.35
N HIS A 148 0.48 -7.91 -9.45
CA HIS A 148 -0.97 -8.06 -9.41
C HIS A 148 -1.65 -6.74 -9.04
N ILE A 149 -1.21 -6.07 -7.97
CA ILE A 149 -1.84 -4.82 -7.49
C ILE A 149 -1.67 -3.68 -8.51
N GLN A 150 -0.51 -3.54 -9.17
CA GLN A 150 -0.30 -2.47 -10.16
C GLN A 150 -1.21 -2.61 -11.41
N HIS A 151 -1.74 -3.81 -11.68
CA HIS A 151 -2.69 -4.06 -12.76
C HIS A 151 -4.14 -4.14 -12.28
N TYR A 152 -4.38 -4.01 -10.97
CA TYR A 152 -5.73 -3.96 -10.43
C TYR A 152 -6.43 -2.67 -10.91
N PRO A 153 -7.68 -2.75 -11.43
CA PRO A 153 -8.37 -1.63 -12.05
C PRO A 153 -8.36 -0.37 -11.18
N GLY A 154 -7.87 0.74 -11.74
CA GLY A 154 -7.86 2.04 -11.08
C GLY A 154 -6.84 2.22 -9.95
N ILE A 155 -6.02 1.22 -9.57
CA ILE A 155 -5.11 1.38 -8.43
C ILE A 155 -3.82 2.14 -8.80
N ARG A 156 -3.17 1.76 -9.90
CA ARG A 156 -1.86 2.34 -10.29
C ARG A 156 -1.94 3.82 -10.65
N GLN A 157 -3.05 4.26 -11.24
CA GLN A 157 -3.24 5.65 -11.68
C GLN A 157 -2.05 6.12 -12.55
N HIS A 158 -1.33 7.16 -12.12
CA HIS A 158 -0.18 7.72 -12.82
C HIS A 158 1.17 7.19 -12.32
N LEU A 159 1.20 6.24 -11.38
CA LEU A 159 2.46 5.67 -10.90
C LEU A 159 3.19 4.91 -12.02
N PRO A 160 4.53 5.02 -12.11
CA PRO A 160 5.33 4.24 -13.03
C PRO A 160 5.03 2.74 -12.93
N SER A 161 4.88 2.08 -14.07
CA SER A 161 4.75 0.62 -14.13
C SER A 161 6.10 -0.03 -13.85
N VAL A 162 6.12 -1.05 -13.00
CA VAL A 162 7.33 -1.83 -12.73
C VAL A 162 7.29 -3.12 -13.55
N VAL A 163 8.32 -3.33 -14.36
CA VAL A 163 8.45 -4.54 -15.17
C VAL A 163 8.93 -5.70 -14.30
N PHE A 164 8.22 -6.83 -14.38
CA PHE A 164 8.60 -8.10 -13.75
C PHE A 164 8.75 -9.18 -14.83
N ILE A 165 9.88 -9.87 -14.82
CA ILE A 165 10.17 -10.96 -15.76
C ILE A 165 9.67 -12.27 -15.14
N LYS A 166 8.85 -13.01 -15.88
CA LYS A 166 8.30 -14.29 -15.41
C LYS A 166 9.31 -15.44 -15.42
N ASN A 167 10.31 -15.35 -16.30
CA ASN A 167 11.39 -16.32 -16.42
C ASN A 167 12.51 -15.95 -15.46
N ARG A 168 12.97 -16.89 -14.63
CA ARG A 168 14.15 -16.68 -13.79
C ARG A 168 15.39 -16.65 -14.67
N LEU A 169 16.12 -15.55 -14.61
CA LEU A 169 17.37 -15.37 -15.35
C LEU A 169 18.58 -15.73 -14.48
N TYR A 170 18.44 -15.70 -13.15
CA TYR A 170 19.51 -16.01 -12.21
C TYR A 170 19.21 -17.32 -11.46
N THR A 171 20.21 -18.18 -11.36
CA THR A 171 20.18 -19.34 -10.46
C THR A 171 20.45 -18.86 -9.05
N ASN A 172 19.60 -19.21 -8.08
CA ASN A 172 19.84 -18.89 -6.67
C ASN A 172 21.17 -19.54 -6.23
N SER A 173 22.22 -18.72 -6.09
CA SER A 173 23.44 -19.13 -5.39
C SER A 173 23.08 -19.26 -3.91
N HIS A 174 23.19 -20.48 -3.39
CA HIS A 174 22.94 -20.86 -2.00
C HIS A 174 23.72 -20.01 -1.00
#